data_AF-A0A963FR47-F1
#
_entry.id   AF-A0A963FR47-F1
#
_cell.length_a   1.000
_cell.length_b   1.000
_cell.length_c   1.000
_cell.angle_alpha   90.00
_cell.angle_beta   90.00
_cell.angle_gamma   90.00
#
_symmetry.space_group_name_H-M   'P 1'
#
loop_
_entity.id
_entity.type
_entity.pdbx_description
1 polymer ?
#
loop_
_entity_poly.entity_id
_entity_poly.type
_entity_poly.pdbx_seq_one_letter_code
_entity_poly.pdbx_strand_id
1 'polypeptide(L)'
;MLIANNITMQFGAKPLFENVSVKFGEGNRYGLIGANGAGKSTFMKILAGVLDPSAGNVAIDSGERMAFLKQDQFAYEEQRVIDVVLMGHEEMWACMQEKDAIYANPEASEDDYMHAAELESKFAEYDGYTAEARAGELLLGVGIPTEQHFGPMKEVAPGWKLRVLLAQALFANPDILLLDEPTNNLDINTIRWL
;
A
#
# COMPACT_ATOMS: atom_id res chain seq x y z
N MET A 1 -13.80 -10.55 3.61
CA MET A 1 -14.87 -9.56 3.70
C MET A 1 -14.48 -8.39 4.60
N LEU A 2 -14.87 -7.16 4.26
CA LEU A 2 -14.68 -5.96 5.10
C LEU A 2 -16.00 -5.49 5.69
N ILE A 3 -16.04 -5.23 6.99
CA ILE A 3 -17.24 -4.81 7.72
C ILE A 3 -16.93 -3.58 8.56
N ALA A 4 -17.74 -2.55 8.44
CA ALA A 4 -17.76 -1.39 9.33
C ALA A 4 -19.07 -1.41 10.12
N ASN A 5 -19.00 -1.38 11.45
CA ASN A 5 -20.15 -1.42 12.34
C ASN A 5 -20.24 -0.14 13.18
N ASN A 6 -21.33 0.60 13.00
CA ASN A 6 -21.68 1.80 13.76
C ASN A 6 -20.53 2.82 13.84
N ILE A 7 -19.80 2.98 12.73
CA ILE A 7 -18.67 3.91 12.68
C ILE A 7 -19.19 5.33 12.87
N THR A 8 -18.63 5.99 13.86
CA THR A 8 -18.85 7.42 14.13
C THR A 8 -17.50 8.11 14.18
N MET A 9 -17.40 9.25 13.51
CA MET A 9 -16.22 10.11 13.56
C MET A 9 -16.62 11.53 13.96
N GLN A 10 -16.00 12.04 15.02
CA GLN A 10 -16.29 13.37 15.55
C GLN A 10 -15.01 14.20 15.71
N PHE A 11 -15.05 15.44 15.23
CA PHE A 11 -14.01 16.43 15.45
C PHE A 11 -14.58 17.59 16.27
N GLY A 12 -14.13 17.72 17.52
CA GLY A 12 -14.66 18.75 18.42
C GLY A 12 -16.11 18.49 18.79
N ALA A 13 -16.97 19.50 18.64
CA ALA A 13 -18.35 19.46 19.15
C ALA A 13 -19.38 18.86 18.19
N LYS A 14 -19.07 18.74 16.89
CA LYS A 14 -20.01 18.21 15.89
C LYS A 14 -19.45 16.94 15.23
N PRO A 15 -20.26 15.89 15.08
CA PRO A 15 -19.87 14.71 14.34
C PRO A 15 -19.67 15.05 12.86
N LEU A 16 -18.68 14.40 12.24
CA LEU A 16 -18.48 14.42 10.79
C LEU A 16 -19.47 13.46 10.11
N PHE A 17 -19.63 12.26 10.68
CA PHE A 17 -20.66 11.28 10.37
C PHE A 17 -20.87 10.34 11.56
N GLU A 18 -22.05 9.73 11.66
CA GLU A 18 -22.44 8.87 12.77
C GLU A 18 -23.13 7.59 12.28
N ASN A 19 -22.97 6.51 13.04
CA ASN A 19 -23.70 5.25 12.88
C ASN A 19 -23.61 4.65 11.47
N VAL A 20 -22.45 4.76 10.82
CA VAL A 20 -22.23 4.17 9.49
C VAL A 20 -21.97 2.67 9.65
N SER A 21 -22.90 1.86 9.15
CA SER A 21 -22.80 0.40 9.12
C SER A 21 -22.86 -0.10 7.69
N VAL A 22 -21.81 -0.78 7.23
CA VAL A 22 -21.69 -1.28 5.85
C VAL A 22 -20.87 -2.55 5.80
N LYS A 23 -21.24 -3.42 4.87
CA LYS A 23 -20.60 -4.70 4.59
C LYS A 23 -20.15 -4.73 3.14
N PHE A 24 -18.87 -4.95 2.91
CA PHE A 24 -18.26 -5.08 1.60
C PHE A 24 -17.96 -6.56 1.35
N GLY A 25 -18.59 -7.11 0.31
CA GLY A 25 -18.41 -8.50 -0.10
C GLY A 25 -17.37 -8.64 -1.21
N GLU A 26 -16.80 -9.83 -1.31
CA GLU A 26 -15.78 -10.19 -2.31
C GLU A 26 -16.26 -10.00 -3.75
N GLY A 27 -15.32 -9.71 -4.65
CA GLY A 27 -15.57 -9.57 -6.10
C GLY A 27 -16.34 -8.32 -6.54
N ASN A 28 -16.70 -7.44 -5.60
CA ASN A 28 -17.46 -6.22 -5.88
C ASN A 28 -16.56 -4.98 -5.95
N ARG A 29 -17.00 -3.99 -6.72
CA ARG A 29 -16.39 -2.66 -6.77
C ARG A 29 -17.36 -1.66 -6.15
N TYR A 30 -16.89 -0.90 -5.17
CA TYR A 30 -17.70 0.06 -4.42
C TYR A 30 -17.22 1.48 -4.68
N GLY A 31 -18.14 2.38 -5.01
CA GLY A 31 -17.87 3.81 -5.15
C GLY A 31 -18.41 4.59 -3.96
N LEU A 32 -17.53 5.28 -3.22
CA LEU A 32 -17.93 6.20 -2.15
C LEU A 32 -18.11 7.61 -2.73
N ILE A 33 -19.35 8.07 -2.81
CA ILE A 33 -19.71 9.39 -3.35
C ILE A 33 -20.33 10.29 -2.29
N GLY A 34 -20.18 11.60 -2.45
CA GLY A 34 -20.72 12.60 -1.53
C GLY A 34 -20.07 13.96 -1.70
N ALA A 35 -20.67 15.00 -1.11
CA ALA A 35 -20.16 16.36 -1.19
C ALA A 35 -18.75 16.51 -0.57
N ASN A 36 -18.05 17.59 -0.93
CA ASN A 36 -16.77 17.93 -0.28
C ASN A 36 -17.00 18.21 1.20
N GLY A 37 -16.12 17.67 2.05
CA GLY A 37 -16.28 17.77 3.51
C GLY A 37 -17.25 16.76 4.12
N ALA A 38 -17.88 15.86 3.34
CA ALA A 38 -18.74 14.80 3.88
C ALA A 38 -17.98 13.68 4.64
N GLY A 39 -16.64 13.77 4.72
CA GLY A 39 -15.82 12.80 5.45
C GLY A 39 -15.42 11.54 4.68
N LYS A 40 -15.51 11.54 3.35
CA LYS A 40 -15.14 10.38 2.49
C LYS A 40 -13.73 9.86 2.76
N SER A 41 -12.72 10.73 2.64
CA SER A 41 -11.32 10.38 2.90
C SER A 41 -11.09 9.99 4.36
N THR A 42 -11.80 10.61 5.30
CA THR A 42 -11.77 10.23 6.72
C THR A 42 -12.31 8.82 6.92
N PHE A 43 -13.43 8.47 6.31
CA PHE A 43 -14.00 7.14 6.36
C PHE A 43 -13.07 6.10 5.71
N MET A 44 -12.44 6.41 4.57
CA MET A 44 -11.43 5.53 3.97
C MET A 44 -10.22 5.30 4.87
N LYS A 45 -9.71 6.34 5.55
CA LYS A 45 -8.63 6.18 6.54
C LYS A 45 -9.03 5.29 7.70
N ILE A 46 -10.30 5.36 8.15
CA ILE A 46 -10.83 4.47 9.19
C ILE A 46 -10.90 3.02 8.68
N LEU A 47 -11.42 2.81 7.46
CA LEU A 47 -11.44 1.47 6.86
C LEU A 47 -10.04 0.88 6.70
N ALA A 48 -9.06 1.72 6.36
CA ALA A 48 -7.65 1.36 6.21
C ALA A 48 -6.91 1.14 7.55
N GLY A 49 -7.55 1.39 8.70
CA GLY A 49 -6.90 1.34 10.02
C GLY A 49 -5.87 2.45 10.27
N VAL A 50 -5.82 3.47 9.41
CA VAL A 50 -4.91 4.62 9.52
C VAL A 50 -5.45 5.66 10.52
N LEU A 51 -6.76 5.64 10.78
CA LEU A 51 -7.42 6.56 11.71
C LEU A 51 -8.40 5.79 12.59
N ASP A 52 -8.27 5.92 13.91
CA ASP A 52 -9.25 5.33 14.82
C ASP A 52 -10.59 6.09 14.78
N PRO A 53 -11.72 5.38 14.71
CA PRO A 53 -13.02 6.02 14.80
C PRO A 53 -13.29 6.49 16.24
N SER A 54 -14.18 7.47 16.40
CA SER A 54 -14.64 7.90 17.73
C SER A 54 -15.54 6.85 18.41
N ALA A 55 -16.28 6.07 17.62
CA ALA A 55 -17.02 4.91 18.07
C ALA A 55 -17.25 3.90 16.93
N GLY A 56 -17.60 2.67 17.27
CA GLY A 56 -17.77 1.57 16.33
C GLY A 56 -16.46 0.83 16.06
N ASN A 57 -16.48 -0.12 15.13
CA ASN A 57 -15.30 -0.90 14.77
C ASN A 57 -15.32 -1.35 13.31
N VAL A 58 -14.12 -1.53 12.76
CA VAL A 58 -13.88 -2.15 11.45
C VAL A 58 -13.37 -3.57 11.69
N ALA A 59 -13.81 -4.51 10.87
CA ALA A 59 -13.34 -5.90 10.87
C ALA A 59 -13.07 -6.35 9.43
N ILE A 60 -11.97 -7.07 9.26
CA ILE A 60 -11.57 -7.73 8.02
C ILE A 60 -11.53 -9.24 8.31
N ASP A 61 -11.89 -10.08 7.35
CA ASP A 61 -11.82 -11.52 7.53
C ASP A 61 -10.37 -11.99 7.74
N SER A 62 -10.20 -13.04 8.53
CA SER A 62 -8.90 -13.61 8.84
C SER A 62 -8.19 -14.06 7.56
N GLY A 63 -6.98 -13.54 7.34
CA GLY A 63 -6.12 -13.90 6.21
C GLY A 63 -6.28 -12.99 4.98
N GLU A 64 -7.24 -12.07 4.97
CA GLU A 64 -7.32 -11.07 3.91
C GLU A 64 -6.31 -9.94 4.12
N ARG A 65 -5.68 -9.52 3.03
CA ARG A 65 -4.76 -8.39 2.97
C ARG A 65 -5.45 -7.17 2.41
N MET A 66 -5.24 -6.04 3.07
CA MET A 66 -5.72 -4.74 2.60
C MET A 66 -4.55 -3.87 2.15
N ALA A 67 -4.69 -3.23 1.00
CA ALA A 67 -3.82 -2.15 0.56
C ALA A 67 -4.60 -0.83 0.52
N PHE A 68 -3.93 0.24 0.96
CA PHE A 68 -4.45 1.60 0.90
C PHE A 68 -3.50 2.47 0.07
N LEU A 69 -4.01 3.02 -1.03
CA LEU A 69 -3.23 3.92 -1.88
C LEU A 69 -3.00 5.25 -1.16
N LYS A 70 -1.75 5.47 -0.71
CA LYS A 70 -1.34 6.73 -0.09
C LYS A 70 -1.36 7.85 -1.13
N GLN A 71 -1.81 9.04 -0.72
CA GLN A 71 -1.86 10.22 -1.62
C GLN A 71 -0.55 11.00 -1.69
N ASP A 72 0.35 10.84 -0.70
CA ASP A 72 1.61 11.56 -0.66
C ASP A 72 2.63 10.96 -1.64
N GLN A 73 2.57 11.44 -2.88
CA GLN A 73 3.44 11.03 -3.97
C GLN A 73 4.90 11.49 -3.83
N PHE A 74 5.21 12.34 -2.83
CA PHE A 74 6.55 12.84 -2.57
C PHE A 74 7.20 12.21 -1.32
N ALA A 75 6.53 11.25 -0.68
CA ALA A 75 7.05 10.58 0.51
C ALA A 75 8.35 9.76 0.24
N TYR A 76 8.67 9.46 -1.01
CA TYR A 76 9.72 8.52 -1.39
C TYR A 76 10.76 9.08 -2.37
N GLU A 77 10.93 10.41 -2.47
CA GLU A 77 11.77 11.07 -3.50
C GLU A 77 13.19 10.50 -3.69
N GLU A 78 13.82 10.08 -2.59
CA GLU A 78 15.20 9.58 -2.58
C GLU A 78 15.31 8.05 -2.77
N GLN A 79 14.18 7.34 -2.83
CA GLN A 79 14.15 5.88 -3.00
C GLN A 79 14.17 5.51 -4.48
N ARG A 80 14.73 4.34 -4.83
CA ARG A 80 14.62 3.83 -6.20
C ARG A 80 13.16 3.49 -6.49
N VAL A 81 12.71 3.70 -7.73
CA VAL A 81 11.31 3.44 -8.11
C VAL A 81 10.89 1.99 -7.81
N ILE A 82 11.76 1.02 -8.09
CA ILE A 82 11.49 -0.39 -7.81
C ILE A 82 11.40 -0.68 -6.31
N ASP A 83 12.24 -0.05 -5.48
CA ASP A 83 12.19 -0.21 -4.02
C ASP A 83 10.87 0.30 -3.46
N VAL A 84 10.37 1.43 -3.97
CA VAL A 84 9.05 1.96 -3.58
C VAL A 84 7.95 0.93 -3.83
N VAL A 85 8.02 0.18 -4.94
CA VAL A 85 7.04 -0.88 -5.20
C VAL A 85 7.19 -2.05 -4.22
N LEU A 86 8.43 -2.49 -3.96
CA LEU A 86 8.71 -3.57 -3.01
C LEU A 86 8.27 -3.24 -1.58
N MET A 87 8.36 -1.97 -1.17
CA MET A 87 7.84 -1.47 0.12
C MET A 87 6.33 -1.69 0.29
N GLY A 88 5.60 -2.00 -0.78
CA GLY A 88 4.19 -2.38 -0.72
C GLY A 88 3.94 -3.65 0.10
N HIS A 89 4.93 -4.53 0.20
CA HIS A 89 4.90 -5.70 1.07
C HIS A 89 5.84 -5.50 2.27
N GLU A 90 5.33 -4.87 3.34
CA GLU A 90 6.14 -4.40 4.47
C GLU A 90 6.98 -5.52 5.13
N GLU A 91 6.40 -6.70 5.36
CA GLU A 91 7.10 -7.84 5.98
C GLU A 91 8.27 -8.33 5.12
N MET A 92 8.05 -8.50 3.81
CA MET A 92 9.07 -8.92 2.86
C MET A 92 10.18 -7.87 2.74
N TRP A 93 9.81 -6.59 2.64
CA TRP A 93 10.76 -5.47 2.58
C TRP A 93 11.61 -5.38 3.85
N ALA A 94 11.01 -5.55 5.02
CA ALA A 94 11.72 -5.59 6.30
C ALA A 94 12.72 -6.77 6.36
N CYS A 95 12.29 -7.97 5.98
CA CYS A 95 13.16 -9.14 5.91
C CYS A 95 14.36 -8.91 4.99
N MET A 96 14.14 -8.29 3.82
CA MET A 96 15.19 -7.98 2.86
C MET A 96 16.20 -6.98 3.42
N GLN A 97 15.74 -5.85 3.95
CA GLN A 97 16.63 -4.82 4.51
C GLN A 97 17.46 -5.33 5.70
N GLU A 98 16.83 -6.09 6.60
CA GLU A 98 17.52 -6.62 7.78
C GLU A 98 18.59 -7.64 7.38
N LYS A 99 18.27 -8.53 6.44
CA LYS A 99 19.21 -9.49 5.88
C LYS A 99 20.40 -8.79 5.19
N ASP A 100 20.13 -7.81 4.34
CA ASP A 100 21.18 -7.07 3.62
C ASP A 100 22.09 -6.33 4.61
N ALA A 101 21.53 -5.79 5.70
CA ALA A 101 22.30 -5.16 6.77
C ALA A 101 23.21 -6.16 7.51
N ILE A 102 22.73 -7.38 7.79
CA ILE A 102 23.54 -8.44 8.42
C ILE A 102 24.71 -8.83 7.49
N TYR A 103 24.44 -9.08 6.21
CA TYR A 103 25.49 -9.47 5.26
C TYR A 103 26.50 -8.35 4.97
N ALA A 104 26.08 -7.08 5.06
CA ALA A 104 26.96 -5.94 4.89
C ALA A 104 27.81 -5.64 6.13
N ASN A 105 27.47 -6.18 7.31
CA ASN A 105 28.18 -5.94 8.56
C ASN A 105 29.40 -6.87 8.69
N PRO A 106 30.65 -6.36 8.65
CA PRO A 106 31.86 -7.18 8.79
C PRO A 106 32.03 -7.77 10.20
N GLU A 107 31.34 -7.22 11.20
CA GLU A 107 31.39 -7.64 12.61
C GLU A 107 30.20 -8.55 12.97
N ALA A 108 29.44 -9.05 11.99
CA ALA A 108 28.32 -9.95 12.24
C ALA A 108 28.79 -11.25 12.90
N SER A 109 28.06 -11.66 13.93
CA SER A 109 28.30 -12.89 14.69
C SER A 109 27.69 -14.12 14.02
N GLU A 110 28.03 -15.32 14.50
CA GLU A 110 27.36 -16.56 14.06
C GLU A 110 25.85 -16.52 14.33
N ASP A 111 25.41 -15.96 15.46
CA ASP A 111 23.99 -15.80 15.80
C ASP A 111 23.26 -14.87 14.81
N ASP A 112 23.91 -13.79 14.37
CA ASP A 112 23.36 -12.89 13.35
C ASP A 112 23.16 -13.62 12.01
N TYR A 113 24.11 -14.47 11.63
CA TYR A 113 23.98 -15.30 10.42
C TYR A 113 22.89 -16.37 10.56
N MET A 114 22.69 -16.94 11.75
CA MET A 114 21.56 -17.85 12.01
C MET A 114 20.23 -17.11 11.84
N HIS A 115 20.11 -15.90 12.37
CA HIS A 115 18.92 -15.06 12.19
C HIS A 115 18.69 -14.69 10.71
N ALA A 116 19.75 -14.32 9.98
CA ALA A 116 19.66 -14.08 8.54
C ALA A 116 19.14 -15.29 7.75
N ALA A 117 19.47 -16.52 8.18
CA ALA A 117 18.93 -17.75 7.56
C ALA A 117 17.43 -17.95 7.84
N GLU A 118 16.95 -17.56 9.03
CA GLU A 118 15.50 -17.55 9.34
C GLU A 118 14.77 -16.51 8.48
N LEU A 119 15.33 -15.32 8.33
CA LEU A 119 14.80 -14.27 7.46
C LEU A 119 14.80 -14.68 5.99
N GLU A 120 15.82 -15.41 5.53
CA GLU A 120 15.88 -15.94 4.17
C GLU A 120 14.72 -16.90 3.88
N SER A 121 14.38 -17.73 4.86
CA SER A 121 13.25 -18.65 4.75
C SER A 121 11.93 -17.88 4.61
N LYS A 122 11.70 -16.85 5.44
CA LYS A 122 10.52 -15.98 5.32
C LYS A 122 10.49 -15.21 4.00
N PHE A 123 11.62 -14.67 3.57
CA PHE A 123 11.73 -13.95 2.31
C PHE A 123 11.38 -14.86 1.12
N ALA A 124 11.78 -16.13 1.16
CA ALA A 124 11.38 -17.13 0.18
C ALA A 124 9.88 -17.43 0.23
N GLU A 125 9.26 -17.52 1.41
CA GLU A 125 7.80 -17.70 1.57
C GLU A 125 6.99 -16.54 0.95
N TYR A 126 7.55 -15.34 0.88
CA TYR A 126 6.95 -14.17 0.23
C TYR A 126 7.24 -14.06 -1.28
N ASP A 127 7.78 -15.11 -1.90
CA ASP A 127 8.26 -15.12 -3.29
C ASP A 127 9.31 -14.03 -3.55
N GLY A 128 10.17 -13.76 -2.56
CA GLY A 128 11.16 -12.68 -2.56
C GLY A 128 12.17 -12.77 -3.71
N TYR A 129 12.53 -13.97 -4.14
CA TYR A 129 13.47 -14.16 -5.27
C TYR A 129 12.93 -13.68 -6.63
N THR A 130 11.61 -13.54 -6.75
CA THR A 130 10.96 -13.01 -7.96
C THR A 130 10.43 -11.59 -7.76
N ALA A 131 10.65 -11.00 -6.57
CA ALA A 131 10.03 -9.74 -6.17
C ALA A 131 10.37 -8.58 -7.11
N GLU A 132 11.64 -8.40 -7.46
CA GLU A 132 12.06 -7.36 -8.41
C GLU A 132 11.43 -7.55 -9.80
N ALA A 133 11.38 -8.79 -10.30
CA ALA A 133 10.76 -9.07 -11.59
C ALA A 133 9.26 -8.72 -11.59
N ARG A 134 8.53 -9.15 -10.54
CA ARG A 134 7.11 -8.82 -10.35
C ARG A 134 6.88 -7.31 -10.20
N ALA A 135 7.74 -6.62 -9.45
CA ALA A 135 7.68 -5.17 -9.31
C ALA A 135 7.91 -4.45 -10.64
N GLY A 136 8.89 -4.91 -11.42
CA GLY A 136 9.16 -4.39 -12.77
C GLY A 136 7.99 -4.61 -13.74
N GLU A 137 7.35 -5.77 -13.70
CA GLU A 137 6.14 -6.06 -14.49
C GLU A 137 4.97 -5.13 -14.14
N LEU A 138 4.74 -4.87 -12.84
CA LEU A 138 3.73 -3.92 -12.40
C LEU A 138 4.04 -2.49 -12.87
N LEU A 139 5.30 -2.05 -12.73
CA LEU A 139 5.75 -0.75 -13.19
C LEU A 139 5.54 -0.56 -14.70
N LEU A 140 5.89 -1.58 -15.51
CA LEU A 140 5.61 -1.58 -16.94
C LEU A 140 4.10 -1.53 -17.24
N GLY A 141 3.29 -2.27 -16.49
CA GLY A 141 1.83 -2.28 -16.63
C GLY A 141 1.21 -0.91 -16.42
N VAL A 142 1.72 -0.13 -15.48
CA VAL A 142 1.28 1.26 -15.24
C VAL A 142 2.01 2.30 -16.11
N GLY A 143 2.91 1.85 -16.99
CA GLY A 143 3.57 2.68 -18.00
C GLY A 143 4.89 3.33 -17.57
N ILE A 144 5.51 2.89 -16.47
CA ILE A 144 6.86 3.31 -16.08
C ILE A 144 7.90 2.44 -16.82
N PRO A 145 8.73 3.03 -17.70
CA PRO A 145 9.67 2.29 -18.51
C PRO A 145 10.87 1.79 -17.69
N THR A 146 11.50 0.70 -18.14
CA THR A 146 12.56 -0.01 -17.41
C THR A 146 13.76 0.87 -17.06
N GLU A 147 14.07 1.87 -17.89
CA GLU A 147 15.17 2.80 -17.64
C GLU A 147 14.97 3.64 -16.37
N GLN A 148 13.73 3.81 -15.91
CA GLN A 148 13.39 4.56 -14.70
C GLN A 148 13.31 3.68 -13.44
N HIS A 149 13.27 2.35 -13.56
CA HIS A 149 13.00 1.45 -12.42
C HIS A 149 14.05 1.57 -11.30
N PHE A 150 15.31 1.71 -11.67
CA PHE A 150 16.43 1.77 -10.72
C PHE A 150 16.87 3.20 -10.40
N GLY A 151 16.28 4.20 -11.07
CA GLY A 151 16.49 5.62 -10.78
C GLY A 151 15.71 6.07 -9.55
N PRO A 152 16.05 7.23 -8.96
CA PRO A 152 15.35 7.76 -7.81
C PRO A 152 13.95 8.29 -8.18
N MET A 153 12.99 8.18 -7.26
CA MET A 153 11.61 8.60 -7.44
C MET A 153 11.46 10.08 -7.82
N LYS A 154 12.39 10.94 -7.39
CA LYS A 154 12.41 12.36 -7.78
C LYS A 154 12.60 12.62 -9.28
N GLU A 155 13.15 11.67 -10.02
CA GLU A 155 13.32 11.76 -11.48
C GLU A 155 12.05 11.32 -12.24
N VAL A 156 11.10 10.70 -11.56
CA VAL A 156 9.78 10.37 -12.13
C VAL A 156 8.95 11.65 -12.23
N ALA A 157 8.35 11.89 -13.39
CA ALA A 157 7.49 13.05 -13.60
C ALA A 157 6.35 13.07 -12.55
N PRO A 158 5.99 14.23 -11.96
CA PRO A 158 4.99 14.29 -10.88
C PRO A 158 3.66 13.58 -11.19
N GLY A 159 3.14 13.71 -12.41
CA GLY A 159 1.90 13.03 -12.83
C GLY A 159 2.01 11.50 -13.00
N TRP A 160 3.21 10.95 -12.89
CA TRP A 160 3.49 9.52 -13.01
C TRP A 160 3.80 8.87 -11.65
N LYS A 161 4.11 9.68 -10.62
CA LYS A 161 4.42 9.18 -9.27
C LYS A 161 3.26 8.42 -8.64
N LEU A 162 2.02 8.86 -8.87
CA LEU A 162 0.83 8.13 -8.40
C LEU A 162 0.75 6.72 -8.99
N ARG A 163 1.28 6.49 -10.19
CA ARG A 163 1.32 5.16 -10.81
C ARG A 163 2.28 4.22 -10.11
N VAL A 164 3.43 4.75 -9.67
CA VAL A 164 4.37 3.99 -8.83
C VAL A 164 3.70 3.62 -7.51
N LEU A 165 2.96 4.54 -6.88
CA LEU A 165 2.20 4.22 -5.66
C LEU A 165 1.08 3.21 -5.90
N LEU A 166 0.45 3.23 -7.08
CA LEU A 166 -0.53 2.22 -7.47
C LEU A 166 0.13 0.84 -7.61
N ALA A 167 1.30 0.76 -8.27
CA ALA A 167 2.08 -0.46 -8.36
C ALA A 167 2.51 -0.95 -6.95
N GLN A 168 2.94 -0.05 -6.07
CA GLN A 168 3.23 -0.34 -4.66
C GLN A 168 2.01 -0.96 -3.95
N ALA A 169 0.83 -0.35 -4.05
CA ALA A 169 -0.37 -0.87 -3.41
C ALA A 169 -0.78 -2.25 -3.94
N LEU A 170 -0.54 -2.53 -5.22
CA LEU A 170 -0.86 -3.81 -5.86
C LEU A 170 0.18 -4.91 -5.60
N PHE A 171 1.42 -4.53 -5.28
CA PHE A 171 2.55 -5.47 -5.18
C PHE A 171 2.34 -6.57 -4.11
N ALA A 172 1.73 -6.23 -2.98
CA ALA A 172 1.42 -7.19 -1.92
C ALA A 172 0.27 -8.16 -2.27
N ASN A 173 -0.28 -8.09 -3.48
CA ASN A 173 -1.43 -8.85 -3.95
C ASN A 173 -2.62 -8.78 -2.96
N PRO A 174 -3.15 -7.56 -2.70
CA PRO A 174 -4.18 -7.37 -1.70
C PRO A 174 -5.53 -7.97 -2.12
N ASP A 175 -6.27 -8.52 -1.17
CA ASP A 175 -7.66 -8.95 -1.34
C ASP A 175 -8.62 -7.74 -1.34
N ILE A 176 -8.27 -6.69 -0.60
CA ILE A 176 -9.02 -5.44 -0.51
C ILE A 176 -8.13 -4.26 -0.92
N LEU A 177 -8.52 -3.53 -1.96
CA LEU A 177 -7.83 -2.33 -2.40
C LEU A 177 -8.68 -1.08 -2.12
N LEU A 178 -8.17 -0.19 -1.29
CA LEU A 178 -8.79 1.10 -0.97
C LEU A 178 -8.09 2.22 -1.75
N LEU A 179 -8.87 2.96 -2.53
CA LEU A 179 -8.39 4.02 -3.42
C LEU A 179 -9.07 5.35 -3.09
N ASP A 180 -8.31 6.28 -2.49
CA ASP A 180 -8.82 7.62 -2.18
C ASP A 180 -8.59 8.60 -3.34
N GLU A 181 -9.66 8.91 -4.07
CA GLU A 181 -9.67 9.79 -5.25
C GLU A 181 -8.62 9.42 -6.32
N PRO A 182 -8.54 8.14 -6.76
CA PRO A 182 -7.47 7.69 -7.66
C PRO A 182 -7.49 8.40 -9.01
N THR A 183 -8.64 8.90 -9.47
CA THR A 183 -8.78 9.49 -10.80
C THR A 183 -8.25 10.92 -10.92
N ASN A 184 -8.03 11.64 -9.82
CA ASN A 184 -7.69 13.07 -9.88
C ASN A 184 -6.32 13.35 -10.50
N ASN A 185 -5.40 12.36 -10.48
CA ASN A 185 -4.05 12.50 -11.02
C ASN A 185 -3.66 11.35 -11.96
N LEU A 186 -4.62 10.52 -12.40
CA LEU A 186 -4.37 9.44 -13.35
C LEU A 186 -4.87 9.83 -14.75
N ASP A 187 -4.10 9.45 -15.77
CA ASP A 187 -4.55 9.58 -17.15
C ASP A 187 -5.56 8.50 -17.52
N ILE A 188 -6.27 8.71 -18.63
CA ILE A 188 -7.32 7.79 -19.10
C ILE A 188 -6.82 6.38 -19.43
N ASN A 189 -5.54 6.23 -19.79
CA ASN A 189 -4.96 4.94 -20.13
C ASN A 189 -4.68 4.13 -18.86
N THR A 190 -4.19 4.80 -17.82
CA THR A 190 -3.94 4.19 -16.50
C THR A 190 -5.25 3.80 -15.83
N ILE A 191 -6.28 4.64 -15.96
CA ILE A 191 -7.64 4.32 -15.49
C ILE A 191 -8.21 3.08 -16.19
N ARG A 192 -7.90 2.86 -17.48
CA ARG A 192 -8.37 1.68 -18.22
C ARG A 192 -7.61 0.40 -17.89
N TRP A 193 -6.37 0.52 -17.43
CA TRP A 193 -5.57 -0.63 -17.00
C TRP A 193 -6.03 -1.16 -15.64
N LEU A 194 -6.45 -0.27 -14.74
CA LEU A 194 -7.00 -0.56 -13.42
C LEU A 194 -8.41 -1.18 -13.49
#